data_AF-A0A6B0BPH7-F1
#
_entry.id   AF-A0A6B0BPH7-F1
#
_cell.length_a   1.000
_cell.length_b   1.000
_cell.length_c   1.000
_cell.angle_alpha   90.00
_cell.angle_beta   90.00
_cell.angle_gamma   90.00
#
_symmetry.space_group_name_H-M   'P 1'
#
loop_
_entity.id
_entity.type
_entity.pdbx_description
1 polymer ?
#
loop_
_entity_poly.entity_id
_entity_poly.type
_entity_poly.pdbx_seq_one_letter_code
_entity_poly.pdbx_strand_id
1 'polypeptide(L)' 'MTINIIVLIVSIIVFQLIIGHIWHDIGLSYLRSILLMMLPFGLGVFIQQVSYYERQYPKWQVPQNIKVRLKY' A
#
# COMPACT_ATOMS: atom_id res chain seq x y z
N MET A 1 14.85 8.97 -24.06
CA MET A 1 14.31 9.49 -22.77
C MET A 1 12.81 9.31 -22.65
N THR A 2 12.02 9.73 -23.63
CA THR A 2 10.55 9.70 -23.57
C THR A 2 9.97 8.30 -23.33
N ILE A 3 10.48 7.28 -24.04
CA ILE A 3 10.06 5.88 -23.85
C ILE A 3 10.35 5.38 -22.43
N ASN A 4 11.53 5.67 -21.88
CA ASN A 4 11.89 5.27 -20.51
C ASN A 4 10.98 5.91 -19.46
N ILE A 5 10.62 7.18 -19.66
CA ILE A 5 9.70 7.91 -18.78
C ILE A 5 8.29 7.29 -18.85
N ILE A 6 7.82 6.95 -20.05
CA ILE A 6 6.52 6.29 -20.24
C ILE A 6 6.51 4.92 -19.54
N VAL A 7 7.56 4.11 -19.72
CA VAL A 7 7.69 2.80 -19.05
C VAL A 7 7.68 2.95 -17.53
N LEU A 8 8.36 3.98 -17.00
CA LEU A 8 8.37 4.27 -15.57
C LEU A 8 6.97 4.62 -15.05
N ILE A 9 6.25 5.50 -15.75
CA ILE A 9 4.88 5.92 -15.37
C ILE A 9 3.93 4.72 -15.38
N VAL A 10 3.95 3.90 -16.43
CA VAL A 10 3.12 2.69 -16.52
C VAL A 10 3.46 1.72 -15.38
N SER A 11 4.73 1.55 -15.07
CA SER A 11 5.16 0.69 -13.96
C SER A 11 4.61 1.18 -12.62
N ILE A 12 4.69 2.49 -12.36
CA ILE A 12 4.14 3.11 -11.15
C ILE A 12 2.62 2.86 -11.05
N ILE A 13 1.87 3.04 -12.14
CA ILE A 13 0.42 2.81 -12.16
C ILE A 13 0.10 1.34 -11.85
N VAL A 14 0.82 0.38 -12.46
CA VAL A 14 0.62 -1.05 -12.20
C VAL A 14 0.90 -1.38 -10.73
N PHE A 15 1.99 -0.87 -10.16
CA PHE A 15 2.27 -1.06 -8.74
C PHE A 15 1.17 -0.45 -7.86
N GLN A 16 0.66 0.74 -8.21
CA GLN A 16 -0.41 1.42 -7.47
C GLN A 16 -1.70 0.60 -7.46
N LEU A 17 -2.04 -0.04 -8.59
CA LEU A 17 -3.14 -0.99 -8.71
C LEU A 17 -2.97 -2.22 -7.82
N ILE A 18 -1.78 -2.84 -7.82
CA ILE A 18 -1.47 -4.01 -6.98
C ILE A 18 -1.63 -3.67 -5.49
N ILE A 19 -1.09 -2.52 -5.05
CA ILE A 19 -1.21 -2.10 -3.65
C ILE A 19 -2.66 -1.86 -3.24
N GLY A 20 -3.47 -1.20 -4.08
CA GLY A 20 -4.88 -1.00 -3.76
C GLY A 20 -5.66 -2.31 -3.65
N HIS A 21 -5.31 -3.31 -4.47
CA HIS A 21 -5.89 -4.65 -4.34
C HIS A 21 -5.50 -5.32 -3.01
N ILE A 22 -4.21 -5.25 -2.63
CA ILE A 22 -3.73 -5.77 -1.34
C ILE A 22 -4.43 -5.09 -0.15
N TRP A 23 -4.67 -3.77 -0.22
CA TRP A 23 -5.41 -3.08 0.84
C TRP A 23 -6.84 -3.57 0.97
N HIS A 24 -7.51 -3.85 -0.15
CA HIS A 24 -8.85 -4.41 -0.11
C HIS A 24 -8.87 -5.82 0.50
N ASP A 25 -7.90 -6.67 0.15
CA ASP A 25 -7.75 -8.03 0.72
C ASP A 25 -7.48 -8.01 2.23
N ILE A 26 -6.79 -6.99 2.75
CA ILE A 26 -6.56 -6.78 4.20
C ILE A 26 -7.85 -6.29 4.92
N GLY A 27 -8.94 -6.09 4.18
CA GLY A 27 -10.23 -5.65 4.71
C GLY A 27 -10.38 -4.14 4.80
N LEU A 28 -9.54 -3.37 4.09
CA LEU A 28 -9.75 -1.93 3.96
C LEU A 28 -10.96 -1.67 3.04
N SER A 29 -11.83 -0.75 3.45
CA SER A 29 -13.00 -0.39 2.65
C SER A 29 -12.59 0.19 1.30
N TYR A 30 -13.36 -0.14 0.26
CA TYR A 30 -13.09 0.28 -1.12
C TYR A 30 -12.84 1.79 -1.26
N LEU A 31 -13.62 2.61 -0.55
CA LEU A 31 -13.46 4.07 -0.50
C LEU A 31 -12.09 4.50 0.05
N ARG A 32 -11.62 3.86 1.13
CA ARG A 32 -10.31 4.19 1.73
C ARG A 32 -9.18 3.75 0.81
N SER A 33 -9.30 2.59 0.17
CA SER A 33 -8.31 2.11 -0.81
C SER A 33 -8.18 3.07 -2.00
N ILE A 34 -9.30 3.59 -2.53
CA ILE A 34 -9.28 4.59 -3.61
C ILE A 34 -8.62 5.90 -3.16
N LEU A 35 -8.97 6.42 -1.98
CA LEU A 35 -8.37 7.65 -1.46
C LEU A 35 -6.86 7.52 -1.28
N LEU A 36 -6.39 6.38 -0.78
CA LEU A 36 -4.97 6.11 -0.61
C LEU A 36 -4.25 5.89 -1.97
N MET A 37 -4.94 5.38 -2.99
CA MET A 37 -4.43 5.28 -4.36
C MET A 37 -4.27 6.64 -5.04
N MET A 38 -5.03 7.66 -4.65
CA MET A 38 -4.85 9.01 -5.19
C MET A 38 -3.59 9.71 -4.64
N LEU A 39 -3.03 9.20 -3.56
CA LEU A 39 -1.79 9.72 -2.99
C LEU A 39 -0.58 9.20 -3.76
N PRO A 40 0.53 9.96 -3.79
CA PRO A 40 1.80 9.46 -4.27
C PRO A 40 2.14 8.13 -3.60
N PHE A 41 2.64 7.19 -4.39
CA PHE A 41 2.79 5.77 -4.06
C PHE A 41 3.33 5.50 -2.63
N GLY A 42 4.34 6.25 -2.18
CA GLY A 42 4.90 6.10 -0.83
C GLY A 42 4.02 6.61 0.33
N LEU A 43 3.24 7.67 0.11
CA LEU A 43 2.42 8.29 1.17
C LEU A 43 1.20 7.44 1.50
N GLY A 44 0.55 6.83 0.52
CA GLY A 44 -0.60 5.95 0.75
C GLY A 44 -0.22 4.74 1.61
N VAL A 45 0.92 4.12 1.31
CA VAL A 45 1.46 2.98 2.09
C VAL A 45 1.81 3.41 3.51
N PHE A 46 2.46 4.57 3.67
CA PHE A 46 2.82 5.08 4.99
C PHE A 46 1.58 5.37 5.86
N ILE A 47 0.56 6.03 5.31
CA ILE A 47 -0.67 6.32 6.03
C ILE A 47 -1.37 5.02 6.43
N GLN A 48 -1.38 4.01 5.56
CA GLN A 48 -1.93 2.70 5.90
C GLN A 48 -1.17 2.05 7.06
N GLN A 49 0.16 2.14 7.07
CA GLN A 49 0.99 1.62 8.16
C GLN A 49 0.59 2.23 9.52
N VAL A 50 0.52 3.57 9.59
CA VAL A 50 0.17 4.27 10.83
C VAL A 50 -1.30 4.08 11.20
N SER A 51 -2.20 4.10 10.22
CA SER A 51 -3.65 4.10 10.48
C SER A 51 -4.21 2.72 10.79
N TYR A 52 -3.68 1.67 10.15
CA TYR A 52 -4.18 0.31 10.28
C TYR A 52 -3.29 -0.53 11.19
N TYR A 53 -2.00 -0.65 10.84
CA TYR A 53 -1.11 -1.58 11.53
C TYR A 53 -0.73 -1.13 12.94
N GLU A 54 -0.44 0.16 13.16
CA GLU A 54 -0.14 0.63 14.53
C GLU A 54 -1.37 0.56 15.45
N ARG A 55 -2.58 0.75 14.90
CA ARG A 55 -3.81 0.63 15.68
C ARG A 55 -4.17 -0.80 16.02
N GLN A 56 -4.05 -1.73 15.07
CA GLN A 56 -4.33 -3.14 15.31
C GLN A 56 -3.21 -3.86 16.08
N TYR A 57 -1.97 -3.42 15.92
CA TYR A 57 -0.79 -4.03 16.54
C TYR A 57 0.05 -2.98 17.29
N PRO A 58 -0.47 -2.38 18.39
CA PRO A 58 0.17 -1.28 19.09
C PRO A 58 1.53 -1.63 19.72
N LYS A 59 1.83 -2.91 19.94
CA LYS A 59 3.15 -3.42 20.39
C LYS A 59 4.00 -3.99 19.25
N TRP A 60 3.59 -3.81 17.99
CA TRP A 60 4.19 -4.45 16.81
C TRP A 60 4.29 -5.98 16.93
N GLN A 61 3.42 -6.58 17.74
CA GLN A 61 3.23 -8.02 17.87
C GLN A 61 2.34 -8.53 16.73
N VAL A 62 2.77 -8.25 15.52
CA VAL A 62 2.15 -8.74 14.30
C VAL A 62 2.49 -10.24 14.20
N PRO A 63 1.48 -11.13 14.03
CA PRO A 63 1.70 -12.55 13.74
C PRO A 63 2.76 -12.75 12.65
N GLN A 64 3.69 -13.69 12.82
CA GLN A 64 4.86 -13.82 11.92
C GLN A 64 4.45 -13.97 10.44
N ASN A 65 3.35 -14.65 10.15
CA ASN A 65 2.76 -14.79 8.82
C ASN A 65 2.34 -13.45 8.17
N ILE A 66 1.98 -12.45 8.98
CA ILE A 66 1.64 -11.08 8.53
C ILE A 66 2.89 -10.18 8.58
N LYS A 67 3.80 -10.40 9.54
CA LYS A 67 5.01 -9.60 9.74
C LYS A 67 5.99 -9.68 8.56
N VAL A 68 6.04 -10.83 7.89
CA VAL A 68 6.84 -11.03 6.67
C VAL A 68 6.39 -10.12 5.52
N ARG A 69 5.10 -9.75 5.47
CA ARG A 69 4.53 -8.86 4.45
C ARG A 69 4.77 -7.36 4.69
N LEU A 70 5.36 -7.00 5.83
CA LEU A 70 5.65 -5.61 6.23
C LEU A 70 7.15 -5.28 6.24
N LYS A 71 8.01 -6.30 6.27
CA LYS A 71 9.47 -6.15 6.40
C LYS A 71 10.21 -6.14 5.05
N TYR A 72 9.50 -6.46 3.97
CA TYR A 72 9.94 -6.44 2.57
C TYR A 72 8.86 -5.75 1.75
#